data_AF-A0AA38YGU4-F1
#
_entry.id   AF-A0AA38YGU4-F1
#
_cell.length_a   1.000
_cell.length_b   1.000
_cell.length_c   1.000
_cell.angle_alpha   90.00
_cell.angle_beta   90.00
_cell.angle_gamma   90.00
#
_symmetry.space_group_name_H-M   'P 1'
#
loop_
_entity.id
_entity.type
_entity.pdbx_description
1 polymer ?
#
loop_
_entity_poly.entity_id
_entity_poly.type
_entity_poly.pdbx_seq_one_letter_code
_entity_poly.pdbx_strand_id
1 'polypeptide(L)'
;MENQLQNKPRILCLHGFRTSAEILKKLVEKWPETVLGYLDLVFLDAPFPAQGKSGAEGLFDPPYYEWFQANQDFTEYINFEECLAYIEDYMLKHGPFDGLLGFSQGAILAAALPGMQAQGVALTKVPKIKFVIIISGAKFGGSMLGSPKLAANAFSPPILCPSLHFIGVFSILCTLCRWKVLFVLDLATKGTKAFWSMFEWKNYSFYA
;
A
#
# COMPACT_ATOMS: atom_id res chain seq x y z
N MET A 1 -35.43 -9.39 13.37
CA MET A 1 -34.11 -9.90 12.94
C MET A 1 -33.16 -8.72 12.98
N GLU A 2 -32.54 -8.51 14.14
CA GLU A 2 -31.45 -7.54 14.28
C GLU A 2 -30.26 -8.10 13.51
N ASN A 3 -30.03 -7.53 12.34
CA ASN A 3 -28.94 -7.93 11.48
C ASN A 3 -27.64 -7.59 12.23
N GLN A 4 -26.90 -8.63 12.61
CA GLN A 4 -25.55 -8.55 13.14
C GLN A 4 -24.81 -7.48 12.31
N LEU A 5 -24.45 -6.36 12.94
CA LEU A 5 -23.50 -5.41 12.38
C LEU A 5 -22.22 -6.20 12.10
N GLN A 6 -22.10 -6.69 10.87
CA GLN A 6 -20.92 -7.40 10.41
C GLN A 6 -19.83 -6.34 10.42
N ASN A 7 -19.04 -6.29 11.50
CA ASN A 7 -18.00 -5.28 11.70
C ASN A 7 -17.13 -5.25 10.46
N LYS A 8 -17.22 -4.15 9.69
CA LYS A 8 -16.46 -3.99 8.46
C LYS A 8 -14.97 -4.06 8.81
N PRO A 9 -14.15 -4.83 8.07
CA PRO A 9 -12.72 -4.80 8.28
C PRO A 9 -12.19 -3.37 8.18
N ARG A 10 -11.46 -2.96 9.22
CA ARG A 10 -10.90 -1.62 9.30
C ARG A 10 -9.49 -1.59 8.74
N ILE A 11 -9.28 -0.76 7.73
CA ILE A 11 -8.07 -0.77 6.91
C ILE A 11 -7.38 0.59 6.99
N LEU A 12 -6.10 0.56 7.35
CA LEU A 12 -5.25 1.75 7.27
C LEU A 12 -4.71 1.89 5.84
N CYS A 13 -5.01 3.02 5.20
CA CYS A 13 -4.68 3.32 3.81
C CYS A 13 -3.45 4.24 3.73
N LEU A 14 -2.41 3.76 3.07
CA LEU A 14 -1.11 4.43 2.90
C LEU A 14 -0.95 4.95 1.47
N HIS A 15 -0.86 6.26 1.29
CA HIS A 15 -0.77 6.91 -0.02
C HIS A 15 0.60 6.72 -0.71
N GLY A 16 0.70 7.12 -1.97
CA GLY A 16 1.91 6.99 -2.78
C GLY A 16 2.93 8.10 -2.53
N PHE A 17 4.10 7.94 -3.14
CA PHE A 17 5.19 8.93 -3.05
C PHE A 17 4.71 10.31 -3.50
N ARG A 18 4.95 11.33 -2.67
CA ARG A 18 4.57 12.74 -2.93
C ARG A 18 3.10 12.91 -3.27
N THR A 19 2.22 12.20 -2.59
CA THR A 19 0.76 12.40 -2.65
C THR A 19 0.23 12.62 -1.24
N SER A 20 -1.08 12.45 -1.02
CA SER A 20 -1.71 12.61 0.29
C SER A 20 -2.82 11.59 0.50
N ALA A 21 -3.24 11.45 1.75
CA ALA A 21 -4.41 10.68 2.17
C ALA A 21 -5.66 11.06 1.35
N GLU A 22 -5.88 12.36 1.15
CA GLU A 22 -7.03 12.87 0.40
C GLU A 22 -6.96 12.48 -1.08
N ILE A 23 -5.77 12.48 -1.69
CA ILE A 23 -5.60 12.01 -3.07
C ILE A 23 -5.89 10.51 -3.15
N LEU A 24 -5.32 9.70 -2.25
CA LEU A 24 -5.60 8.25 -2.25
C LEU A 24 -7.08 7.97 -2.04
N LYS A 25 -7.75 8.71 -1.14
CA LYS A 25 -9.18 8.63 -0.90
C LYS A 25 -9.98 8.86 -2.18
N LYS A 26 -9.72 9.96 -2.91
CA LYS A 26 -10.36 10.25 -4.20
C LYS A 26 -10.13 9.16 -5.26
N LEU A 27 -9.00 8.45 -5.20
CA LEU A 27 -8.73 7.33 -6.11
C LEU A 27 -9.53 6.08 -5.72
N VAL A 28 -9.61 5.77 -4.42
CA VAL A 28 -10.33 4.60 -3.90
C VAL A 28 -11.85 4.78 -3.96
N GLU A 29 -12.36 6.01 -3.81
CA GLU A 29 -13.79 6.34 -3.95
C GLU A 29 -14.34 6.03 -5.36
N LYS A 30 -13.48 5.80 -6.36
CA LYS A 30 -13.89 5.33 -7.70
C LYS A 30 -14.25 3.85 -7.73
N TRP A 31 -13.98 3.09 -6.67
CA TRP A 31 -14.39 1.69 -6.57
C TRP A 31 -15.92 1.57 -6.48
N PRO A 32 -16.49 0.43 -6.90
CA PRO A 32 -17.94 0.23 -6.79
C PRO A 32 -18.42 0.39 -5.34
N GLU A 33 -19.56 1.06 -5.14
CA GLU A 33 -20.18 1.23 -3.81
C GLU A 33 -20.41 -0.12 -3.11
N THR A 34 -20.69 -1.17 -3.88
CA THR A 34 -20.83 -2.53 -3.36
C THR A 34 -19.55 -3.05 -2.72
N VAL A 35 -18.36 -2.60 -3.16
CA VAL A 35 -17.07 -2.93 -2.53
C VAL A 35 -16.84 -2.03 -1.32
N LEU A 36 -16.97 -0.71 -1.49
CA LEU A 36 -16.76 0.28 -0.42
C LEU A 36 -17.69 0.04 0.77
N GLY A 37 -18.91 -0.43 0.52
CA GLY A 37 -19.89 -0.78 1.54
C GLY A 37 -19.41 -1.84 2.53
N TYR A 38 -18.44 -2.69 2.17
CA TYR A 38 -17.86 -3.71 3.04
C TYR A 38 -16.59 -3.29 3.78
N LEU A 39 -16.04 -2.10 3.52
CA LEU A 39 -14.75 -1.69 4.05
C LEU A 39 -14.89 -0.46 4.96
N ASP A 40 -14.14 -0.42 6.07
CA ASP A 40 -13.92 0.80 6.84
C ASP A 40 -12.50 1.31 6.55
N LEU A 41 -12.40 2.34 5.70
CA LEU A 41 -11.13 2.83 5.17
C LEU A 41 -10.68 4.10 5.90
N VAL A 42 -9.50 4.06 6.50
CA VAL A 42 -8.89 5.20 7.20
C VAL A 42 -7.64 5.65 6.44
N PHE A 43 -7.66 6.84 5.87
CA PHE A 43 -6.56 7.38 5.08
C PHE A 43 -5.63 8.22 5.96
N LEU A 44 -4.33 7.89 5.94
CA LEU A 44 -3.31 8.52 6.76
C LEU A 44 -2.31 9.27 5.90
N ASP A 45 -2.07 10.54 6.22
CA ASP A 45 -0.98 11.32 5.63
C ASP A 45 0.36 10.88 6.24
N ALA A 46 1.34 10.72 5.36
CA ALA A 46 2.70 10.44 5.75
C ALA A 46 3.33 11.62 6.52
N PRO A 47 4.30 11.37 7.42
CA PRO A 47 4.77 12.40 8.36
C PRO A 47 5.73 13.42 7.74
N PHE A 48 6.27 13.16 6.55
CA PHE A 48 7.29 14.02 5.94
C PHE A 48 6.70 14.80 4.76
N PRO A 49 6.78 16.15 4.75
CA PRO A 49 6.46 16.93 3.56
C PRO A 49 7.31 16.52 2.36
N ALA A 50 6.72 16.55 1.17
CA ALA A 50 7.43 16.25 -0.07
C ALA A 50 8.59 17.23 -0.31
N GLN A 51 9.77 16.71 -0.60
CA GLN A 51 10.98 17.53 -0.82
C GLN A 51 11.21 17.92 -2.29
N GLY A 52 10.31 17.51 -3.19
CA GLY A 52 10.40 17.85 -4.59
C GLY A 52 9.07 17.70 -5.30
N LYS A 53 9.11 17.76 -6.64
CA LYS A 53 7.91 17.75 -7.47
C LYS A 53 7.09 16.48 -7.28
N SER A 54 5.78 16.65 -7.21
CA SER A 54 4.83 15.54 -7.25
C SER A 54 4.35 15.26 -8.67
N GLY A 55 4.18 13.98 -9.02
CA GLY A 55 3.47 13.59 -10.23
C GLY A 55 1.97 13.91 -10.21
N ALA A 56 1.44 14.32 -9.05
CA ALA A 56 0.06 14.77 -8.89
C ALA A 56 -0.12 16.28 -9.15
N GLU A 57 0.96 17.04 -9.33
CA GLU A 57 0.88 18.47 -9.65
C GLU A 57 0.07 18.72 -10.92
N GLY A 58 -0.82 19.72 -10.88
CA GLY A 58 -1.74 20.05 -11.97
C GLY A 58 -2.99 19.18 -12.05
N LEU A 59 -3.06 18.08 -11.29
CA LEU A 59 -4.25 17.23 -11.17
C LEU A 59 -4.87 17.32 -9.77
N PHE A 60 -4.05 17.45 -8.74
CA PHE A 60 -4.46 17.61 -7.35
C PHE A 60 -3.62 18.70 -6.71
N ASP A 61 -4.24 19.50 -5.84
CA ASP A 61 -3.53 20.56 -5.11
C ASP A 61 -2.68 19.98 -3.95
N PRO A 62 -1.60 20.65 -3.56
CA PRO A 62 -0.83 20.33 -2.34
C PRO A 62 -1.69 20.50 -1.06
N PRO A 63 -1.26 19.98 0.11
CA PRO A 63 0.07 19.45 0.43
C PRO A 63 0.31 18.00 -0.06
N TYR A 64 1.58 17.68 -0.25
CA TYR A 64 2.06 16.34 -0.58
C TYR A 64 3.06 15.85 0.45
N TYR A 65 3.08 14.55 0.67
CA TYR A 65 3.88 13.90 1.69
C TYR A 65 4.62 12.67 1.16
N GLU A 66 5.62 12.24 1.91
CA GLU A 66 6.45 11.06 1.66
C GLU A 66 6.53 10.23 2.93
N TRP A 67 6.47 8.91 2.80
CA TRP A 67 6.66 8.02 3.94
C TRP A 67 8.11 7.94 4.37
N PHE A 68 9.02 7.91 3.41
CA PHE A 68 10.46 7.92 3.59
C PHE A 68 11.11 8.51 2.34
N GLN A 69 12.34 8.98 2.45
CA GLN A 69 13.16 9.39 1.31
C GLN A 69 14.11 8.26 0.94
N ALA A 70 14.52 8.21 -0.32
CA ALA A 70 15.59 7.35 -0.78
C ALA A 70 16.54 8.14 -1.68
N ASN A 71 17.81 7.76 -1.70
CA ASN A 71 18.74 8.28 -2.71
C ASN A 71 18.34 7.79 -4.12
N GLN A 72 18.93 8.38 -5.16
CA GLN A 72 18.56 8.10 -6.56
C GLN A 72 18.69 6.62 -6.94
N ASP A 73 19.65 5.93 -6.34
CA ASP A 73 19.93 4.51 -6.59
C ASP A 73 19.14 3.56 -5.67
N PHE A 74 18.27 4.09 -4.79
CA PHE A 74 17.49 3.33 -3.81
C PHE A 74 18.34 2.40 -2.91
N THR A 75 19.57 2.78 -2.63
CA THR A 75 20.49 2.04 -1.74
C THR A 75 20.48 2.57 -0.32
N GLU A 76 20.11 3.84 -0.14
CA GLU A 76 20.01 4.51 1.16
C GLU A 76 18.59 5.05 1.36
N TYR A 77 18.08 4.86 2.58
CA TYR A 77 16.75 5.27 2.99
C TYR A 77 16.86 6.20 4.18
N ILE A 78 16.15 7.32 4.14
CA ILE A 78 16.14 8.35 5.17
C ILE A 78 14.74 8.40 5.77
N ASN A 79 14.67 8.55 7.09
CA ASN A 79 13.44 8.61 7.88
C ASN A 79 12.58 7.33 7.89
N PHE A 80 13.16 6.18 7.51
CA PHE A 80 12.40 4.93 7.40
C PHE A 80 11.95 4.41 8.78
N GLU A 81 12.83 4.43 9.75
CA GLU A 81 12.56 4.05 11.14
C GLU A 81 11.48 4.94 11.77
N GLU A 82 11.60 6.26 11.60
CA GLU A 82 10.65 7.27 12.08
C GLU A 82 9.27 7.09 11.44
N CYS A 83 9.23 6.76 10.15
CA CYS A 83 7.98 6.40 9.46
C CYS A 83 7.27 5.21 10.12
N LEU A 84 8.00 4.14 10.43
CA LEU A 84 7.41 2.94 11.04
C LEU A 84 6.89 3.24 12.44
N ALA A 85 7.64 4.03 13.22
CA ALA A 85 7.22 4.47 14.55
C ALA A 85 5.96 5.33 14.48
N TYR A 86 5.86 6.24 13.49
CA TYR A 86 4.67 7.05 13.27
C TYR A 86 3.44 6.20 12.93
N ILE A 87 3.58 5.20 12.05
CA ILE A 87 2.49 4.27 11.73
C ILE A 87 2.08 3.45 12.97
N GLU A 88 3.04 2.94 13.76
CA GLU A 88 2.75 2.20 15.00
C GLU A 88 1.96 3.07 15.99
N ASP A 89 2.41 4.31 16.23
CA ASP A 89 1.75 5.25 17.14
C ASP A 89 0.33 5.61 16.68
N TYR A 90 0.14 5.85 15.38
CA TYR A 90 -1.19 6.08 14.82
C TYR A 90 -2.10 4.86 15.00
N MET A 91 -1.59 3.66 14.72
CA MET A 91 -2.33 2.40 14.89
C MET A 91 -2.69 2.12 16.35
N LEU A 92 -1.84 2.50 17.31
CA LEU A 92 -2.13 2.41 18.74
C LEU A 92 -3.26 3.35 19.16
N LYS A 93 -3.23 4.60 18.69
CA LYS A 93 -4.20 5.64 19.08
C LYS A 93 -5.55 5.46 18.42
N HIS A 94 -5.57 4.97 17.19
CA HIS A 94 -6.77 4.96 16.36
C HIS A 94 -7.25 3.55 16.01
N GLY A 95 -6.54 2.49 16.41
CA GLY A 95 -6.90 1.11 16.12
C GLY A 95 -8.09 0.56 16.92
N PRO A 96 -8.34 -0.75 16.85
CA PRO A 96 -7.59 -1.74 16.08
C PRO A 96 -7.81 -1.59 14.55
N PHE A 97 -6.79 -1.95 13.79
CA PHE A 97 -6.84 -2.09 12.32
C PHE A 97 -6.68 -3.56 11.97
N ASP A 98 -7.51 -4.06 11.05
CA ASP A 98 -7.47 -5.45 10.58
C ASP A 98 -6.46 -5.63 9.44
N GLY A 99 -6.28 -4.63 8.59
CA GLY A 99 -5.43 -4.73 7.41
C GLY A 99 -4.84 -3.40 6.96
N LEU A 100 -3.97 -3.49 5.97
CA LEU A 100 -3.35 -2.33 5.32
C LEU A 100 -3.75 -2.28 3.86
N LEU A 101 -3.96 -1.08 3.34
CA LEU A 101 -4.02 -0.82 1.91
C LEU A 101 -2.89 0.15 1.57
N GLY A 102 -2.12 -0.13 0.54
CA GLY A 102 -1.06 0.76 0.10
C GLY A 102 -1.09 1.02 -1.39
N PHE A 103 -0.76 2.25 -1.79
CA PHE A 103 -0.52 2.63 -3.18
C PHE A 103 0.95 3.02 -3.40
N SER A 104 1.60 2.51 -4.44
CA SER A 104 2.99 2.85 -4.81
C SER A 104 3.95 2.78 -3.61
N GLN A 105 4.49 3.89 -3.10
CA GLN A 105 5.34 3.90 -1.90
C GLN A 105 4.64 3.32 -0.67
N GLY A 106 3.38 3.67 -0.43
CA GLY A 106 2.58 3.07 0.64
C GLY A 106 2.34 1.57 0.42
N ALA A 107 2.32 1.09 -0.83
CA ALA A 107 2.21 -0.33 -1.15
C ALA A 107 3.50 -1.09 -0.83
N ILE A 108 4.67 -0.47 -1.04
CA ILE A 108 5.96 -1.04 -0.64
C ILE A 108 5.99 -1.26 0.88
N LEU A 109 5.52 -0.27 1.66
CA LEU A 109 5.38 -0.41 3.12
C LEU A 109 4.38 -1.48 3.51
N ALA A 110 3.15 -1.41 2.98
CA ALA A 110 2.09 -2.37 3.30
C ALA A 110 2.52 -3.81 2.99
N ALA A 111 3.33 -4.04 1.96
CA ALA A 111 3.86 -5.36 1.63
C ALA A 111 4.94 -5.84 2.63
N ALA A 112 5.80 -4.95 3.13
CA ALA A 112 6.90 -5.31 4.03
C ALA A 112 6.47 -5.44 5.51
N LEU A 113 5.52 -4.60 5.93
CA LEU A 113 5.10 -4.47 7.34
C LEU A 113 4.67 -5.80 8.00
N PRO A 114 3.90 -6.71 7.36
CA PRO A 114 3.56 -7.99 7.97
C PRO A 114 4.78 -8.86 8.29
N GLY A 115 5.77 -8.87 7.39
CA GLY A 115 7.01 -9.61 7.58
C GLY A 115 7.90 -8.99 8.65
N MET A 116 8.01 -7.66 8.65
CA MET A 116 8.72 -6.90 9.70
C MET A 116 8.07 -7.09 11.08
N GLN A 117 6.74 -7.15 11.14
CA GLN A 117 6.00 -7.46 12.37
C GLN A 117 6.29 -8.88 12.85
N ALA A 118 6.35 -9.85 11.94
CA ALA A 118 6.71 -11.23 12.28
C ALA A 118 8.16 -11.37 12.78
N GLN A 119 9.07 -10.51 12.31
CA GLN A 119 10.45 -10.43 12.81
C GLN A 119 10.59 -9.62 14.12
N GLY A 120 9.52 -8.98 14.59
CA GLY A 120 9.54 -8.17 15.81
C GLY A 120 10.29 -6.84 15.66
N VAL A 121 10.44 -6.32 14.44
CA VAL A 121 11.21 -5.08 14.16
C VAL A 121 10.34 -3.87 13.81
N ALA A 122 9.04 -4.06 13.58
CA ALA A 122 8.07 -2.98 13.38
C ALA A 122 6.67 -3.42 13.85
N LEU A 123 5.80 -2.47 14.20
CA LEU A 123 4.41 -2.74 14.61
C LEU A 123 4.29 -3.79 15.73
N THR A 124 5.24 -3.77 16.66
CA THR A 124 5.37 -4.72 17.78
C THR A 124 4.30 -4.52 18.86
N LYS A 125 3.72 -3.32 18.95
CA LYS A 125 2.74 -2.96 19.99
C LYS A 125 1.29 -3.02 19.52
N VAL A 126 1.05 -3.31 18.25
CA VAL A 126 -0.29 -3.36 17.66
C VAL A 126 -0.69 -4.79 17.30
N PRO A 127 -1.99 -5.11 17.18
CA PRO A 127 -2.43 -6.41 16.73
C PRO A 127 -1.81 -6.82 15.38
N LYS A 128 -1.74 -8.14 15.15
CA LYS A 128 -1.20 -8.70 13.91
C LYS A 128 -2.01 -8.22 12.70
N ILE A 129 -1.32 -7.77 11.65
CA ILE A 129 -1.95 -7.46 10.35
C ILE A 129 -2.58 -8.74 9.78
N LYS A 130 -3.89 -8.72 9.55
CA LYS A 130 -4.64 -9.89 9.08
C LYS A 130 -4.62 -10.04 7.57
N PHE A 131 -4.54 -8.94 6.82
CA PHE A 131 -4.44 -8.96 5.35
C PHE A 131 -3.87 -7.64 4.82
N VAL A 132 -3.42 -7.64 3.55
CA VAL A 132 -2.93 -6.45 2.86
C VAL A 132 -3.50 -6.30 1.45
N ILE A 133 -3.72 -5.06 1.02
CA ILE A 133 -4.10 -4.69 -0.35
C ILE A 133 -2.98 -3.84 -0.94
N ILE A 134 -2.32 -4.34 -1.97
CA ILE A 134 -1.11 -3.76 -2.56
C ILE A 134 -1.45 -3.26 -3.96
N ILE A 135 -1.39 -1.94 -4.17
CA ILE A 135 -1.69 -1.31 -5.46
C ILE A 135 -0.40 -0.70 -6.02
N SER A 136 0.08 -1.24 -7.15
CA SER A 136 1.31 -0.76 -7.82
C SER A 136 2.54 -0.74 -6.91
N GLY A 137 2.66 -1.73 -6.02
CA GLY A 137 3.79 -1.86 -5.09
C GLY A 137 5.02 -2.54 -5.70
N ALA A 138 6.10 -2.53 -4.92
CA ALA A 138 7.35 -3.23 -5.21
C ALA A 138 7.93 -3.83 -3.92
N LYS A 139 8.88 -4.75 -4.07
CA LYS A 139 9.53 -5.46 -2.96
C LYS A 139 10.86 -4.80 -2.59
N PHE A 140 11.11 -4.55 -1.31
CA PHE A 140 12.45 -4.18 -0.81
C PHE A 140 13.46 -5.30 -1.02
N GLY A 141 14.71 -4.94 -1.35
CA GLY A 141 15.79 -5.90 -1.63
C GLY A 141 15.60 -6.66 -2.94
N GLY A 142 14.84 -6.10 -3.89
CA GLY A 142 14.72 -6.60 -5.25
C GLY A 142 15.77 -5.99 -6.19
N SER A 143 15.65 -6.24 -7.50
CA SER A 143 16.54 -5.63 -8.51
C SER A 143 16.37 -4.12 -8.68
N MET A 144 15.22 -3.57 -8.27
CA MET A 144 14.85 -2.17 -8.46
C MET A 144 14.94 -1.32 -7.19
N LEU A 145 14.89 -1.96 -6.02
CA LEU A 145 14.87 -1.29 -4.73
C LEU A 145 15.85 -2.01 -3.81
N GLY A 146 16.75 -1.25 -3.17
CA GLY A 146 17.52 -1.75 -2.05
C GLY A 146 16.62 -2.13 -0.88
N SER A 147 17.25 -2.53 0.23
CA SER A 147 16.52 -2.89 1.44
C SER A 147 16.97 -2.02 2.60
N PRO A 148 16.07 -1.22 3.21
CA PRO A 148 16.33 -0.62 4.50
C PRO A 148 16.75 -1.70 5.50
N LYS A 149 17.65 -1.37 6.44
CA LYS A 149 18.19 -2.35 7.40
C LYS A 149 17.09 -3.11 8.15
N LEU A 150 16.04 -2.40 8.61
CA LEU A 150 14.90 -3.04 9.30
C LEU A 150 14.04 -3.92 8.37
N ALA A 151 13.99 -3.62 7.08
CA ALA A 151 13.22 -4.39 6.10
C ALA A 151 14.02 -5.53 5.44
N ALA A 152 15.32 -5.68 5.76
CA ALA A 152 16.22 -6.67 5.17
C ALA A 152 15.64 -8.10 5.21
N ASN A 153 15.00 -8.45 6.32
CA ASN A 153 14.40 -9.78 6.54
C ASN A 153 12.88 -9.82 6.41
N ALA A 154 12.26 -8.74 5.92
CA ALA A 154 10.80 -8.64 5.81
C ALA A 154 10.21 -9.75 4.92
N PHE A 155 10.97 -10.24 3.94
CA PHE A 155 10.53 -11.27 3.01
C PHE A 155 11.34 -12.58 3.12
N SER A 156 12.12 -12.76 4.19
CA SER A 156 12.91 -13.98 4.39
C SER A 156 12.02 -15.19 4.69
N PRO A 157 11.05 -15.12 5.63
CA PRO A 157 9.97 -16.11 5.69
C PRO A 157 8.80 -15.75 4.76
N PRO A 158 7.98 -16.73 4.35
CA PRO A 158 6.71 -16.44 3.65
C PRO A 158 5.79 -15.55 4.50
N ILE A 159 5.21 -14.52 3.87
CA ILE A 159 4.17 -13.70 4.50
C ILE A 159 2.88 -14.51 4.57
N LEU A 160 2.39 -14.77 5.79
CA LEU A 160 1.26 -15.67 6.03
C LEU A 160 -0.11 -14.99 5.93
N CYS A 161 -0.19 -13.66 5.97
CA CYS A 161 -1.46 -12.96 5.82
C CYS A 161 -1.89 -12.93 4.34
N PRO A 162 -3.19 -13.11 4.03
CA PRO A 162 -3.71 -12.91 2.68
C PRO A 162 -3.30 -11.55 2.10
N SER A 163 -2.96 -11.54 0.81
CA SER A 163 -2.61 -10.33 0.08
C SER A 163 -3.34 -10.26 -1.26
N LEU A 164 -3.89 -9.08 -1.58
CA LEU A 164 -4.50 -8.78 -2.87
C LEU A 164 -3.60 -7.77 -3.61
N HIS A 165 -3.17 -8.12 -4.82
CA HIS A 165 -2.25 -7.30 -5.61
C HIS A 165 -2.94 -6.75 -6.85
N PHE A 166 -2.87 -5.43 -7.03
CA PHE A 166 -3.27 -4.72 -8.24
C PHE A 166 -2.02 -4.26 -8.99
N ILE A 167 -1.75 -4.87 -10.14
CA ILE A 167 -0.55 -4.61 -10.94
C ILE A 167 -0.97 -4.03 -12.28
N GLY A 168 -0.46 -2.84 -12.61
CA GLY A 168 -0.74 -2.19 -13.89
C GLY A 168 0.07 -2.80 -15.04
N VAL A 169 -0.59 -3.07 -16.17
CA VAL A 169 -0.01 -3.77 -17.34
C VAL A 169 1.13 -2.98 -18.03
N PHE A 170 1.18 -1.65 -17.86
CA PHE A 170 2.21 -0.77 -18.41
C PHE A 170 3.22 -0.25 -17.39
N SER A 171 3.23 -0.80 -16.17
CA SER A 171 4.36 -0.54 -15.28
C SER A 171 5.59 -1.21 -15.88
N ILE A 172 6.62 -0.43 -16.24
CA ILE A 172 7.93 -0.89 -16.75
C ILE A 172 8.61 -1.91 -15.80
N LEU A 173 8.07 -2.11 -14.59
CA LEU A 173 8.57 -3.06 -13.59
C LEU A 173 8.21 -4.55 -13.84
N CYS A 174 7.43 -4.90 -14.86
CA CYS A 174 6.89 -6.26 -14.98
C CYS A 174 7.73 -7.18 -15.88
N THR A 175 8.94 -7.57 -15.44
CA THR A 175 9.61 -8.77 -16.00
C THR A 175 9.32 -9.95 -15.07
N LEU A 176 8.46 -10.86 -15.56
CA LEU A 176 8.13 -12.18 -15.00
C LEU A 176 7.23 -12.22 -13.75
N CYS A 177 5.93 -12.00 -13.94
CA CYS A 177 4.88 -12.77 -13.26
C CYS A 177 3.57 -12.62 -14.04
N ARG A 178 3.11 -13.71 -14.65
CA ARG A 178 1.99 -13.71 -15.60
C ARG A 178 0.71 -14.15 -14.89
N TRP A 179 -0.06 -13.26 -14.25
CA TRP A 179 -1.51 -13.45 -14.01
C TRP A 179 -2.26 -12.11 -13.86
N LYS A 180 -3.49 -12.07 -14.39
CA LYS A 180 -4.38 -10.90 -14.57
C LYS A 180 -5.05 -10.46 -13.27
N VAL A 181 -4.95 -9.18 -12.92
CA VAL A 181 -6.04 -8.36 -12.35
C VAL A 181 -5.95 -6.97 -13.00
N LEU A 182 -7.03 -6.55 -13.65
CA LEU A 182 -7.11 -5.35 -14.49
C LEU A 182 -7.62 -4.17 -13.65
N PHE A 183 -6.82 -3.11 -13.46
CA PHE A 183 -7.32 -1.73 -13.44
C PHE A 183 -6.24 -0.76 -13.92
N VAL A 184 -6.61 0.03 -14.94
CA VAL A 184 -5.84 1.10 -15.55
C VAL A 184 -6.18 2.39 -14.82
N LEU A 185 -5.20 3.04 -14.19
CA LEU A 185 -5.32 4.41 -13.71
C LEU A 185 -4.60 5.30 -14.72
N ASP A 186 -5.31 5.65 -15.80
CA ASP A 186 -4.83 6.56 -16.83
C ASP A 186 -5.01 8.00 -16.33
N LEU A 187 -3.90 8.68 -16.08
CA LEU A 187 -3.85 10.13 -15.96
C LEU A 187 -3.01 10.61 -17.16
N ALA A 188 -3.74 11.15 -18.14
CA ALA A 188 -3.30 11.67 -19.45
C ALA A 188 -3.14 10.59 -20.55
N THR A 189 -4.14 10.37 -21.40
CA THR A 189 -4.44 11.26 -22.54
C THR A 189 -5.74 10.82 -23.26
N LYS A 190 -6.38 11.77 -23.94
CA LYS A 190 -7.67 11.66 -24.64
C LYS A 190 -7.87 10.34 -25.43
N GLY A 191 -8.91 9.55 -25.09
CA GLY A 191 -9.62 8.71 -26.06
C GLY A 191 -9.90 7.25 -25.69
N THR A 192 -11.16 7.00 -25.32
CA THR A 192 -11.98 5.79 -25.59
C THR A 192 -11.76 4.44 -24.86
N LYS A 193 -12.88 4.04 -24.22
CA LYS A 193 -13.49 2.72 -23.99
C LYS A 193 -13.06 1.88 -22.77
N ALA A 194 -13.98 1.85 -21.81
CA ALA A 194 -14.05 1.03 -20.61
C ALA A 194 -14.15 -0.48 -20.92
N PHE A 195 -13.51 -1.30 -20.08
CA PHE A 195 -13.84 -2.71 -19.91
C PHE A 195 -13.60 -3.13 -18.45
N TRP A 196 -14.63 -3.66 -17.81
CA TRP A 196 -14.63 -4.18 -16.44
C TRP A 196 -14.39 -5.70 -16.46
N SER A 197 -13.57 -6.26 -15.56
CA SER A 197 -13.68 -7.69 -15.22
C SER A 197 -13.28 -8.01 -13.77
N MET A 198 -14.29 -8.52 -13.05
CA MET A 198 -14.35 -9.53 -11.97
C MET A 198 -13.09 -9.86 -11.13
N PHE A 199 -13.29 -9.86 -9.80
CA PHE A 199 -12.37 -10.36 -8.77
C PHE A 199 -12.37 -11.91 -8.73
N GLU A 200 -11.19 -12.53 -8.64
CA GLU A 200 -11.03 -13.92 -8.21
C GLU A 200 -10.10 -13.95 -6.98
N TRP A 201 -10.62 -14.40 -5.84
CA TRP A 201 -9.81 -14.65 -4.63
C TRP A 201 -9.14 -16.01 -4.75
N LYS A 202 -7.80 -16.04 -4.73
CA LYS A 202 -7.02 -17.28 -4.81
C LYS A 202 -5.97 -17.31 -3.71
N ASN A 203 -6.11 -18.25 -2.78
CA ASN A 203 -5.08 -18.58 -1.78
C ASN A 203 -3.99 -19.41 -2.47
N TYR A 204 -2.76 -18.90 -2.57
CA TYR A 204 -1.61 -19.72 -2.97
C TYR A 204 -0.32 -19.38 -2.21
N SER A 205 0.38 -20.44 -1.85
CA SER A 205 1.68 -20.45 -1.18
C SER A 205 2.80 -20.18 -2.20
N PHE A 206 3.74 -19.31 -1.85
CA PHE A 206 4.94 -19.07 -2.65
C PHE A 206 5.91 -20.26 -2.52
N TYR A 207 6.32 -20.84 -3.63
CA TYR A 207 7.56 -21.61 -3.73
C TYR A 207 8.49 -20.91 -4.72
N ALA A 208 9.71 -20.64 -4.21
CA ALA A 208 10.99 -20.25 -4.82
C ALA A 208 10.97 -19.40 -6.11
#